data_AF-A0A7V3CRL4-F1
#
_entry.id   AF-A0A7V3CRL4-F1
#
_cell.length_a   1.000
_cell.length_b   1.000
_cell.length_c   1.000
_cell.angle_alpha   90.00
_cell.angle_beta   90.00
_cell.angle_gamma   90.00
#
_symmetry.space_group_name_H-M   'P 1'
#
loop_
_entity.id
_entity.type
_entity.pdbx_description
1 polymer ?
#
loop_
_entity_poly.entity_id
_entity_poly.type
_entity_poly.pdbx_seq_one_letter_code
_entity_poly.pdbx_strand_id
1 'polypeptide(L)' 'MIVASTWRIEGDVHVLAGSRLTDSLNSKAKDFIAVTDATVYDAVTGKQLFDPPYVAVNRESISVVFPVE' A
#
# COMPACT_ATOMS: atom_id res chain seq x y z
N MET A 1 -4.18 1.32 4.85
CA MET A 1 -2.78 1.35 5.30
C MET A 1 -2.02 0.11 4.85
N ILE A 2 -0.80 0.30 4.35
CA ILE A 2 0.16 -0.74 3.94
C ILE A 2 1.43 -0.59 4.77
N VAL A 3 1.96 -1.69 5.30
CA VAL A 3 3.28 -1.74 5.96
C VAL A 3 4.21 -2.57 5.09
N ALA A 4 5.27 -1.95 4.59
CA ALA A 4 6.26 -2.57 3.73
C ALA A 4 7.67 -2.20 4.20
N SER A 5 8.44 -3.20 4.64
CA SER A 5 9.76 -3.00 5.25
C SER A 5 9.71 -1.96 6.39
N THR A 6 10.50 -0.90 6.32
CA THR A 6 10.55 0.20 7.31
C THR A 6 9.55 1.32 7.03
N TRP A 7 8.63 1.14 6.08
CA TRP A 7 7.66 2.15 5.69
C TRP A 7 6.23 1.79 6.06
N ARG A 8 5.52 2.80 6.57
CA ARG A 8 4.06 2.81 6.73
C ARG A 8 3.50 3.73 5.67
N ILE A 9 2.65 3.21 4.80
CA ILE A 9 2.07 3.92 3.66
C ILE A 9 0.56 4.02 3.87
N GLU A 10 0.05 5.24 3.89
CA GLU A 10 -1.38 5.55 3.91
C GLU A 10 -1.77 6.17 2.58
N GLY A 11 -2.96 5.85 2.08
CA GLY A 11 -3.45 6.28 0.77
C GLY A 11 -4.50 5.30 0.25
N ASP A 12 -4.96 5.58 -0.97
CA ASP A 12 -6.09 4.88 -1.57
C ASP A 12 -5.64 3.73 -2.48
N VAL A 13 -6.26 2.56 -2.27
CA VAL A 13 -6.09 1.40 -3.15
C VAL A 13 -7.40 1.12 -3.86
N HIS A 14 -7.39 1.28 -5.18
CA HIS A 14 -8.57 1.05 -6.01
C HIS A 14 -8.68 -0.43 -6.36
N VAL A 15 -9.75 -1.07 -5.90
CA VAL A 15 -10.11 -2.44 -6.28
C VAL A 15 -11.22 -2.41 -7.32
N LEU A 16 -11.21 -3.35 -8.27
CA LEU A 16 -12.28 -3.46 -9.26
C LEU A 16 -13.61 -3.75 -8.56
N ALA A 17 -14.69 -3.15 -9.05
CA ALA A 17 -16.02 -3.39 -8.49
C ALA A 17 -16.35 -4.90 -8.49
N GLY A 18 -16.80 -5.41 -7.34
CA GLY A 18 -17.08 -6.83 -7.15
C GLY A 18 -15.85 -7.73 -6.90
N SER A 19 -14.63 -7.18 -6.93
CA SER A 19 -13.41 -7.89 -6.54
C SER A 19 -13.02 -7.62 -5.09
N ARG A 20 -12.30 -8.56 -4.47
CA ARG A 20 -11.73 -8.34 -3.14
C ARG A 20 -10.30 -7.82 -3.25
N LEU A 21 -9.89 -7.01 -2.27
CA LEU A 21 -8.49 -6.61 -2.13
C LEU A 21 -7.56 -7.83 -2.08
N THR A 22 -7.96 -8.88 -1.38
CA THR A 22 -7.22 -10.15 -1.29
C THR A 22 -6.98 -10.82 -2.64
N ASP A 23 -7.91 -10.68 -3.58
CA ASP A 23 -7.76 -11.26 -4.93
C ASP A 23 -6.69 -10.51 -5.72
N SER A 24 -6.62 -9.19 -5.53
CA SER A 24 -5.57 -8.34 -6.11
C SER A 24 -4.21 -8.63 -5.51
N LEU A 25 -4.14 -8.89 -4.20
CA LEU A 25 -2.90 -9.25 -3.49
C LEU A 25 -2.37 -10.62 -3.90
N ASN A 26 -3.26 -11.61 -4.12
CA ASN A 26 -2.88 -12.99 -4.45
C ASN A 26 -2.63 -13.22 -5.94
N SER A 27 -2.86 -12.21 -6.80
CA SER A 27 -2.60 -12.34 -8.22
C SER A 27 -1.11 -12.57 -8.49
N LYS A 28 -0.76 -13.64 -9.20
CA LYS A 28 0.63 -13.91 -9.62
C LYS A 28 1.08 -13.08 -10.83
N ALA A 29 0.19 -12.26 -11.40
CA ALA A 29 0.43 -11.56 -12.66
C ALA A 29 0.89 -10.09 -12.49
N LYS A 30 0.90 -9.54 -11.27
CA LYS A 30 1.18 -8.12 -11.03
C LYS A 30 2.07 -7.94 -9.82
N ASP A 31 3.32 -7.51 -9.95
CA ASP A 31 4.24 -7.45 -8.79
C ASP A 31 4.01 -6.25 -7.86
N PHE A 32 3.24 -5.26 -8.31
CA PHE A 32 3.02 -4.00 -7.59
C PHE A 32 1.55 -3.71 -7.33
N ILE A 33 1.27 -3.02 -6.23
CA ILE A 33 0.00 -2.40 -5.91
C ILE A 33 0.11 -0.90 -6.13
N ALA A 34 -0.85 -0.34 -6.85
CA ALA A 34 -0.98 1.11 -6.98
C ALA A 34 -1.65 1.70 -5.74
N VAL A 35 -1.03 2.74 -5.20
CA VAL A 35 -1.57 3.58 -4.11
C VAL A 35 -1.62 5.01 -4.62
N THR A 36 -2.77 5.67 -4.53
CA THR A 36 -2.94 7.10 -4.84
C THR A 36 -3.06 7.92 -3.57
N ASP A 37 -2.82 9.22 -3.68
CA ASP A 37 -2.92 10.17 -2.55
C ASP A 37 -2.12 9.69 -1.33
N ALA A 38 -0.88 9.26 -1.61
CA ALA A 38 -0.09 8.49 -0.67
C ALA A 38 0.70 9.41 0.27
N THR A 39 0.68 9.09 1.56
CA THR A 39 1.62 9.61 2.55
C THR A 39 2.46 8.47 3.09
N VAL A 40 3.78 8.62 3.02
CA VAL A 40 4.76 7.64 3.47
C VAL A 40 5.39 8.12 4.76
N TYR A 41 5.37 7.24 5.76
CA TYR A 41 5.97 7.48 7.06
C TYR A 41 7.06 6.44 7.33
N ASP A 42 8.06 6.85 8.11
CA ASP A 42 8.95 5.91 8.78
C ASP A 42 8.14 5.08 9.79
N ALA A 43 8.17 3.77 9.66
CA ALA A 43 7.34 2.85 10.44
C ALA A 43 7.74 2.78 11.93
N VAL A 44 8.96 3.17 12.27
CA VAL A 44 9.49 3.10 13.65
C VAL A 44 9.22 4.40 14.40
N THR A 45 9.53 5.53 13.77
CA THR A 45 9.47 6.87 14.37
C THR A 45 8.14 7.57 14.12
N GLY A 46 7.35 7.12 13.15
CA GLY A 46 6.11 7.77 12.72
C GLY A 46 6.32 9.07 11.94
N LYS A 47 7.57 9.45 11.64
CA LYS A 47 7.88 10.67 10.91
C LYS A 47 7.41 10.55 9.46
N GLN A 48 6.68 11.56 8.97
CA GLN A 48 6.37 11.66 7.54
C GLN A 48 7.65 11.88 6.73
N LEU A 49 7.82 11.07 5.68
CA LEU A 49 8.98 11.08 4.79
C LEU A 49 8.63 11.69 3.44
N PHE A 50 7.51 11.26 2.83
CA PHE A 50 7.09 11.64 1.48
C PHE A 50 5.56 11.75 1.39
N ASP A 51 5.06 12.57 0.47
CA ASP A 51 3.63 12.76 0.14
C ASP A 51 3.34 12.71 -1.39
N PRO A 52 3.78 11.67 -2.11
CA PRO A 52 3.58 11.62 -3.56
C PRO A 52 2.11 11.32 -3.94
N PRO A 53 1.62 11.82 -5.08
CA PRO A 53 0.28 11.51 -5.56
C PRO A 53 0.11 10.03 -6.01
N TYR A 54 1.22 9.32 -6.24
CA TYR A 54 1.23 7.92 -6.67
C TYR A 54 2.43 7.16 -6.11
N VAL A 55 2.20 5.94 -5.62
CA VAL A 55 3.23 4.98 -5.23
C VAL A 55 2.88 3.60 -5.77
N ALA A 56 3.86 2.96 -6.42
CA ALA A 56 3.80 1.53 -6.74
C ALA A 56 4.51 0.74 -5.63
N VAL A 57 3.77 0.01 -4.82
CA VAL A 57 4.32 -0.78 -3.71
C VAL A 57 4.57 -2.22 -4.16
N ASN A 58 5.79 -2.71 -4.04
CA ASN A 58 6.12 -4.09 -4.35
C ASN A 58 5.41 -5.03 -3.35
N ARG A 59 4.63 -5.98 -3.83
CA ARG A 59 3.83 -6.88 -2.97
C ARG A 59 4.67 -7.81 -2.11
N GLU A 60 5.80 -8.28 -2.59
CA GLU A 60 6.67 -9.18 -1.83
C GLU A 60 7.28 -8.49 -0.61
N SER A 61 7.33 -7.15 -0.61
CA SER A 61 7.77 -6.35 0.53
C SER A 61 6.69 -6.06 1.57
N ILE A 62 5.42 -6.32 1.25
CA ILE A 62 4.28 -6.00 2.14
C ILE A 62 4.21 -7.05 3.24
N SER A 63 4.36 -6.59 4.49
CA SER A 63 4.18 -7.43 5.67
C SER A 63 2.73 -7.45 6.14
N VAL A 64 2.04 -6.31 6.06
CA VAL A 64 0.66 -6.16 6.54
C VAL A 64 -0.09 -5.13 5.68
N VAL A 65 -1.37 -5.37 5.43
CA VAL A 65 -2.28 -4.40 4.78
C VAL A 65 -3.67 -4.50 5.39
N PHE A 66 -4.29 -3.36 5.67
CA PHE A 66 -5.69 -3.27 6.14
C PHE A 66 -6.32 -1.90 5.82
N PRO A 67 -7.65 -1.83 5.68
CA PRO A 67 -8.36 -0.56 5.54
C PRO A 67 -8.20 0.32 6.80
N VAL A 68 -8.10 1.62 6.60
CA VAL A 68 -8.24 2.63 7.66
C VAL A 68 -9.57 3.37 7.42
N GLU A 69 -10.19 3.90 8.49
CA GLU A 69 -11.46 4.63 8.40
C GLU A 69 -11.43 5.81 7.43
#